data_AF-A0A0D2MIE3-F1
#
_entry.id   AF-A0A0D2MIE3-F1
#
_cell.length_a   1.000
_cell.length_b   1.000
_cell.length_c   1.000
_cell.angle_alpha   90.00
_cell.angle_beta   90.00
_cell.angle_gamma   90.00
#
_symmetry.space_group_name_H-M   'P 1'
#
loop_
_entity.id
_entity.type
_entity.pdbx_description
1 polymer ?
#
loop_
_entity_poly.entity_id
_entity_poly.type
_entity_poly.pdbx_seq_one_letter_code
_entity_poly.pdbx_strand_id
1 'polypeptide(L)'
;MSKTTIVNAHGDRPSFFNPLIAACQLINVAREGEEPDMWTAKEDCRLLAAQLSDSKGHPLSADKRRKWCDDEDNAAGLFFETDLVYTFHLWQDLLGFSSYSAKLGFVSFDLTRMLHSNPLQLMCKDVDSGDYLYAAMVWHERLLYPDEHAAKAKELRRSKSASAMAAVGRSLSGSISGRLRSLGLMQ
;
A
#
# COMPACT_ATOMS: atom_id res chain seq x y z
N MET A 1 -15.20 -6.10 3.01
CA MET A 1 -14.62 -5.07 2.10
C MET A 1 -15.16 -3.74 2.56
N SER A 2 -14.39 -2.66 2.37
CA SER A 2 -14.92 -1.31 2.63
C SER A 2 -16.14 -1.07 1.75
N LYS A 3 -17.17 -0.43 2.30
CA LYS A 3 -18.44 -0.20 1.61
C LYS A 3 -18.34 0.97 0.62
N THR A 4 -17.44 1.91 0.89
CA THR A 4 -17.30 3.14 0.12
C THR A 4 -16.18 3.08 -0.91
N THR A 5 -15.46 1.95 -1.01
CA THR A 5 -14.42 1.74 -2.03
C THR A 5 -15.03 1.68 -3.42
N ILE A 6 -14.53 2.52 -4.32
CA ILE A 6 -14.85 2.47 -5.75
C ILE A 6 -13.71 1.78 -6.48
N VAL A 7 -14.00 0.64 -7.12
CA VAL A 7 -13.03 -0.11 -7.94
C VAL A 7 -13.49 -0.14 -9.39
N ASN A 8 -12.67 0.40 -10.28
CA ASN A 8 -12.84 0.23 -11.72
C ASN A 8 -11.65 -0.56 -12.26
N ALA A 9 -11.78 -1.89 -12.38
CA ALA A 9 -10.68 -2.74 -12.83
C ALA A 9 -10.60 -2.88 -14.37
N HIS A 10 -11.69 -2.57 -15.08
CA HIS A 10 -11.84 -2.86 -16.51
C HIS A 10 -11.98 -1.60 -17.39
N GLY A 11 -11.98 -0.41 -16.80
CA GLY A 11 -11.96 0.85 -17.55
C GLY A 11 -10.61 1.10 -18.20
N ASP A 12 -10.58 2.02 -19.18
CA ASP A 12 -9.35 2.44 -19.89
C ASP A 12 -8.24 2.92 -18.94
N ARG A 13 -8.64 3.43 -17.77
CA ARG A 13 -7.75 3.77 -16.66
C ARG A 13 -8.23 3.05 -15.41
N PRO A 14 -7.69 1.86 -15.11
CA PRO A 14 -8.06 1.15 -13.90
C PRO A 14 -7.79 2.00 -12.66
N SER A 15 -8.76 2.05 -11.75
CA SER A 15 -8.71 2.93 -10.58
C SER A 15 -9.24 2.24 -9.33
N PHE A 16 -8.67 2.64 -8.20
CA PHE A 16 -9.10 2.23 -6.88
C PHE A 16 -9.19 3.49 -6.02
N PHE A 17 -10.40 3.89 -5.65
CA PHE A 17 -10.65 5.07 -4.83
C PHE A 17 -11.27 4.66 -3.49
N ASN A 18 -10.82 5.33 -2.44
CA ASN A 18 -11.49 5.36 -1.15
C ASN A 18 -11.75 6.81 -0.79
N PRO A 19 -12.87 7.14 -0.11
CA PRO A 19 -13.06 8.46 0.45
C PRO A 19 -11.88 8.82 1.34
N LEU A 20 -11.36 10.03 1.21
CA LEU A 20 -10.20 10.49 1.97
C LEU A 20 -10.42 10.33 3.48
N ILE A 21 -11.62 10.68 3.95
CA ILE A 21 -12.06 10.55 5.34
C ILE A 21 -12.26 9.10 5.82
N ALA A 22 -12.30 8.11 4.94
CA ALA A 22 -12.29 6.69 5.34
C ALA A 22 -10.88 6.08 5.21
N ALA A 23 -10.06 6.63 4.31
CA ALA A 23 -8.74 6.12 3.98
C ALA A 23 -7.64 6.58 4.95
N CYS A 24 -7.63 7.86 5.33
CA CYS A 24 -6.57 8.43 6.17
C CYS A 24 -6.52 7.77 7.55
N GLN A 25 -5.32 7.48 8.02
CA GLN A 25 -5.11 6.93 9.37
C GLN A 25 -5.10 7.98 10.45
N LEU A 26 -4.86 9.25 10.10
CA LEU A 26 -5.09 10.38 10.99
C LEU A 26 -5.66 11.56 10.21
N ILE A 27 -6.63 12.24 10.79
CA ILE A 27 -7.09 13.54 10.34
C ILE A 27 -7.21 14.47 11.55
N ASN A 28 -6.58 15.63 11.44
CA ASN A 28 -6.83 16.76 12.32
C ASN A 28 -7.48 17.89 11.51
N VAL A 29 -8.52 18.47 12.07
CA VAL A 29 -9.23 19.62 11.52
C VAL A 29 -9.13 20.76 12.52
N ALA A 30 -8.53 21.87 12.10
CA ALA A 30 -8.32 23.04 12.93
C ALA A 30 -8.75 24.31 12.18
N ARG A 31 -8.93 25.40 12.92
CA ARG A 31 -9.00 26.74 12.31
C ARG A 31 -7.60 27.21 11.98
N GLU A 32 -7.49 28.13 11.03
CA GLU A 32 -6.21 28.77 10.71
C GLU A 32 -5.57 29.41 11.95
N GLY A 33 -4.32 29.05 12.22
CA GLY A 33 -3.54 29.46 13.38
C GLY A 33 -3.74 28.58 14.63
N GLU A 34 -4.68 27.64 14.61
CA GLU A 34 -4.92 26.65 15.68
C GLU A 34 -4.39 25.26 15.33
N GLU A 35 -3.87 25.06 14.12
CA GLU A 35 -3.38 23.76 13.66
C GLU A 35 -2.15 23.28 14.45
N PRO A 36 -2.10 22.00 14.84
CA PRO A 36 -0.91 21.42 15.42
C PRO A 36 0.18 21.24 14.36
N ASP A 37 1.44 21.16 14.81
CA ASP A 37 2.53 20.70 13.94
C ASP A 37 2.21 19.30 13.38
N MET A 38 2.55 19.07 12.10
CA MET A 38 2.25 17.85 11.37
C MET A 38 2.62 16.58 12.14
N TRP A 39 3.78 16.54 12.80
CA TRP A 39 4.25 15.33 13.49
C TRP A 39 3.62 15.12 14.87
N THR A 40 3.01 16.17 15.42
CA THR A 40 2.37 16.15 16.75
C THR A 40 0.84 16.12 16.70
N ALA A 41 0.28 16.22 15.49
CA ALA A 41 -1.14 16.21 15.24
C ALA A 41 -1.82 14.97 15.85
N LYS A 42 -2.98 15.19 16.44
CA LYS A 42 -3.85 14.15 16.99
C LYS A 42 -5.15 14.12 16.22
N GLU A 43 -5.77 12.95 16.18
CA GLU A 43 -7.09 12.77 15.58
C GLU A 43 -8.10 13.74 16.21
N ASP A 44 -8.66 14.64 15.40
CA ASP A 44 -9.81 15.47 15.78
C ASP A 44 -10.52 15.94 14.51
N CYS A 45 -11.74 15.45 14.29
CA CYS A 45 -12.57 15.81 13.14
C CYS A 45 -13.88 16.48 13.54
N ARG A 46 -13.99 16.96 14.78
CA ARG A 46 -15.26 17.50 15.30
C ARG A 46 -15.71 18.77 14.59
N LEU A 47 -14.76 19.54 14.05
CA LEU A 47 -15.06 20.71 13.22
C LEU A 47 -15.64 20.36 11.85
N LEU A 48 -15.43 19.14 11.36
CA LEU A 48 -15.98 18.68 10.09
C LEU A 48 -17.44 18.22 10.22
N ALA A 49 -17.75 17.48 11.29
CA ALA A 49 -19.10 17.03 11.59
C ALA A 49 -19.28 16.73 13.08
N ALA A 50 -20.42 17.14 13.64
CA ALA A 50 -20.73 16.91 15.05
C ALA A 50 -20.75 15.41 15.42
N GLN A 51 -21.15 14.56 14.47
CA GLN A 51 -21.21 13.10 14.58
C GLN A 51 -19.83 12.45 14.76
N LEU A 52 -18.74 13.18 14.49
CA LEU A 52 -17.36 12.74 14.72
C LEU A 52 -16.90 13.00 16.16
N SER A 53 -17.86 13.02 17.09
CA SER A 53 -17.65 13.05 18.53
C SER A 53 -18.23 11.82 19.20
N ASP A 54 -17.64 11.38 20.30
CA ASP A 54 -18.26 10.38 21.17
C ASP A 54 -19.40 10.97 22.02
N SER A 55 -20.08 10.14 22.80
CA SER A 55 -21.19 10.57 23.67
C SER A 55 -20.78 11.55 24.78
N LYS A 56 -19.48 11.80 24.98
CA LYS A 56 -18.92 12.75 25.93
C LYS A 56 -18.39 14.02 25.24
N GLY A 57 -18.52 14.13 23.92
CA GLY A 57 -18.04 15.27 23.14
C GLY A 57 -16.54 15.23 22.82
N HIS A 58 -15.85 14.13 23.10
CA HIS A 58 -14.45 13.94 22.70
C HIS A 58 -14.37 13.50 21.23
N PRO A 59 -13.26 13.79 20.53
CA PRO A 59 -13.10 13.32 19.16
C PRO A 59 -13.15 11.79 19.09
N LEU A 60 -13.78 11.26 18.03
CA LEU A 60 -13.67 9.85 17.73
C LEU A 60 -12.20 9.46 17.48
N SER A 61 -11.83 8.23 17.84
CA SER A 61 -10.55 7.67 17.42
C SER A 61 -10.54 7.45 15.89
N ALA A 62 -9.35 7.42 15.29
CA ALA A 62 -9.18 7.22 13.85
C ALA A 62 -9.91 5.98 13.34
N ASP A 63 -9.80 4.85 14.03
CA ASP A 63 -10.50 3.62 13.62
C ASP A 63 -12.03 3.74 13.68
N LYS A 64 -12.55 4.49 14.67
CA LYS A 64 -13.99 4.73 14.79
C LYS A 64 -14.48 5.67 13.70
N ARG A 65 -13.76 6.78 13.43
CA ARG A 65 -14.06 7.67 12.30
C ARG A 65 -14.04 6.88 11.00
N ARG A 66 -12.94 6.18 10.70
CA ARG A 66 -12.78 5.42 9.46
C ARG A 66 -13.91 4.41 9.26
N LYS A 67 -14.30 3.69 10.31
CA LYS A 67 -15.43 2.76 10.26
C LYS A 67 -16.78 3.46 10.07
N TRP A 68 -16.98 4.61 10.70
CA TRP A 68 -18.22 5.39 10.59
C TRP A 68 -18.36 6.00 9.19
N CYS A 69 -17.27 6.54 8.64
CA CYS A 69 -17.20 7.06 7.27
C CYS A 69 -17.06 5.98 6.18
N ASP A 70 -16.86 4.72 6.57
CA ASP A 70 -16.95 3.55 5.67
C ASP A 70 -18.41 3.07 5.55
N ASP A 71 -19.32 4.03 5.52
CA ASP A 71 -20.74 3.88 5.29
C ASP A 71 -21.20 5.08 4.44
N GLU A 72 -21.84 4.80 3.31
CA GLU A 72 -22.18 5.82 2.32
C GLU A 72 -23.14 6.87 2.90
N ASP A 73 -24.10 6.48 3.73
CA ASP A 73 -25.09 7.40 4.30
C ASP A 73 -24.45 8.40 5.29
N ASN A 74 -23.41 7.97 6.00
CA ASN A 74 -22.67 8.83 6.93
C ASN A 74 -21.70 9.76 6.21
N ALA A 75 -21.09 9.29 5.12
CA ALA A 75 -20.19 10.07 4.31
C ALA A 75 -20.94 11.04 3.39
N ALA A 76 -22.17 10.70 3.00
CA ALA A 76 -23.05 11.52 2.19
C ALA A 76 -23.31 12.87 2.88
N GLY A 77 -22.89 13.95 2.23
CA GLY A 77 -23.05 15.31 2.74
C GLY A 77 -21.90 15.80 3.62
N LEU A 78 -20.85 15.00 3.84
CA LEU A 78 -19.59 15.52 4.36
C LEU A 78 -18.81 16.20 3.24
N PHE A 79 -18.31 17.40 3.50
CA PHE A 79 -17.47 18.14 2.58
C PHE A 79 -16.38 18.88 3.36
N PHE A 80 -15.25 19.14 2.68
CA PHE A 80 -14.14 19.87 3.26
C PHE A 80 -14.35 21.37 3.00
N GLU A 81 -14.47 22.15 4.07
CA GLU A 81 -14.64 23.60 4.01
C GLU A 81 -13.31 24.27 3.66
N THR A 82 -13.33 25.37 2.92
CA THR A 82 -12.09 26.07 2.54
C THR A 82 -11.49 26.90 3.67
N ASP A 83 -12.27 27.18 4.72
CA ASP A 83 -11.88 28.06 5.83
C ASP A 83 -11.24 27.29 6.99
N LEU A 84 -11.00 25.99 6.81
CA LEU A 84 -10.38 25.11 7.79
C LEU A 84 -9.03 24.59 7.30
N VAL A 85 -8.14 24.31 8.24
CA VAL A 85 -6.85 23.69 7.99
C VAL A 85 -6.95 22.19 8.28
N TYR A 86 -6.54 21.39 7.30
CA TYR A 86 -6.60 19.93 7.39
C TYR A 86 -5.20 19.32 7.37
N THR A 87 -4.91 18.51 8.39
CA THR A 87 -3.70 17.68 8.43
C THR A 87 -4.10 16.23 8.23
N PHE A 88 -3.67 15.64 7.11
CA PHE A 88 -3.93 14.25 6.76
C PHE A 88 -2.66 13.42 6.89
N HIS A 89 -2.71 12.33 7.66
CA HIS A 89 -1.67 11.29 7.57
C HIS A 89 -2.21 10.09 6.80
N LEU A 90 -1.51 9.78 5.72
CA LEU A 90 -1.75 8.63 4.88
C LEU A 90 -0.50 7.75 4.86
N TRP A 91 -0.66 6.50 5.26
CA TRP A 91 0.34 5.46 5.03
C TRP A 91 -0.30 4.33 4.22
N GLN A 92 0.41 3.89 3.18
CA GLN A 92 -0.08 2.89 2.23
C GLN A 92 0.69 1.59 2.40
N ASP A 93 0.23 0.73 3.30
CA ASP A 93 0.84 -0.60 3.53
C ASP A 93 0.61 -1.55 2.35
N LEU A 94 -0.35 -1.22 1.48
CA LEU A 94 -0.66 -1.99 0.28
C LEU A 94 0.48 -1.92 -0.74
N LEU A 95 1.28 -0.86 -0.76
CA LEU A 95 2.28 -0.61 -1.79
C LEU A 95 3.70 -0.78 -1.25
N GLY A 96 4.38 -1.81 -1.74
CA GLY A 96 5.82 -1.96 -1.58
C GLY A 96 6.55 -1.12 -2.62
N PHE A 97 6.89 0.12 -2.28
CA PHE A 97 7.60 1.03 -3.20
C PHE A 97 8.97 0.49 -3.63
N SER A 98 9.69 -0.19 -2.74
CA SER A 98 11.03 -0.73 -3.02
C SER A 98 11.03 -1.92 -3.99
N SER A 99 9.96 -2.72 -3.99
CA SER A 99 9.80 -3.87 -4.89
C SER A 99 8.87 -3.56 -6.06
N TYR A 100 8.25 -2.38 -6.09
CA TYR A 100 7.20 -1.99 -7.02
C TYR A 100 6.11 -3.07 -7.13
N SER A 101 5.52 -3.39 -5.97
CA SER A 101 4.52 -4.46 -5.84
C SER A 101 3.36 -4.02 -4.95
N ALA A 102 2.15 -4.50 -5.23
CA ALA A 102 0.99 -4.32 -4.36
C ALA A 102 0.70 -5.61 -3.57
N LYS A 103 0.48 -5.51 -2.26
CA LYS A 103 0.11 -6.62 -1.37
C LYS A 103 -1.37 -6.55 -1.07
N LEU A 104 -2.16 -7.53 -1.50
CA LEU A 104 -3.57 -7.65 -1.13
C LEU A 104 -3.76 -8.93 -0.32
N GLY A 105 -3.84 -8.78 1.00
CA GLY A 105 -3.86 -9.91 1.93
C GLY A 105 -2.58 -10.76 1.80
N PHE A 106 -2.73 -12.05 1.50
CA PHE A 106 -1.62 -12.99 1.34
C PHE A 106 -1.03 -13.02 -0.07
N VAL A 107 -1.59 -12.27 -1.02
CA VAL A 107 -1.15 -12.23 -2.41
C VAL A 107 -0.33 -10.96 -2.68
N SER A 108 0.77 -11.11 -3.40
CA SER A 108 1.60 -10.00 -3.85
C SER A 108 1.57 -9.92 -5.37
N PHE A 109 1.26 -8.75 -5.90
CA PHE A 109 1.16 -8.46 -7.32
C PHE A 109 2.33 -7.59 -7.76
N ASP A 110 2.98 -7.99 -8.87
CA ASP A 110 4.04 -7.20 -9.48
C ASP A 110 3.44 -6.08 -10.34
N LEU A 111 3.57 -4.83 -9.89
CA LEU A 111 2.92 -3.68 -10.53
C LEU A 111 3.52 -3.38 -11.90
N THR A 112 4.77 -3.77 -12.16
CA THR A 112 5.39 -3.58 -13.48
C THR A 112 4.59 -4.29 -14.59
N ARG A 113 4.05 -5.47 -14.27
CA ARG A 113 3.25 -6.28 -15.20
C ARG A 113 1.83 -5.77 -15.29
N MET A 114 1.22 -5.40 -14.17
CA MET A 114 -0.17 -4.94 -14.12
C MET A 114 -0.38 -3.59 -14.80
N LEU A 115 0.60 -2.69 -14.68
CA LEU A 115 0.49 -1.34 -15.22
C LEU A 115 1.10 -1.23 -16.63
N HIS A 116 1.48 -2.33 -17.27
CA HIS A 116 2.14 -2.34 -18.59
C HIS A 116 3.31 -1.34 -18.68
N SER A 117 4.17 -1.34 -17.66
CA SER A 117 5.29 -0.40 -17.52
C SER A 117 4.92 1.09 -17.39
N ASN A 118 3.64 1.42 -17.14
CA ASN A 118 3.26 2.78 -16.77
C ASN A 118 3.57 3.05 -15.28
N PRO A 119 3.92 4.30 -14.94
CA PRO A 119 4.13 4.72 -13.54
C PRO A 119 2.84 4.63 -12.74
N LEU A 120 2.99 4.41 -11.43
CA LEU A 120 1.86 4.32 -10.51
C LEU A 120 1.45 5.75 -10.16
N GLN A 121 0.17 6.08 -10.32
CA GLN A 121 -0.35 7.38 -9.91
C GLN A 121 -0.94 7.30 -8.50
N LEU A 122 -0.49 8.19 -7.63
CA LEU A 122 -1.10 8.45 -6.32
C LEU A 122 -1.78 9.80 -6.39
N MET A 123 -3.07 9.85 -6.06
CA MET A 123 -3.84 11.09 -6.17
C MET A 123 -4.90 11.18 -5.10
N CYS A 124 -5.27 12.41 -4.77
CA CYS A 124 -6.53 12.74 -4.13
C CYS A 124 -7.25 13.73 -5.03
N LYS A 125 -8.50 13.42 -5.36
CA LYS A 125 -9.33 14.25 -6.23
C LYS A 125 -10.77 14.22 -5.78
N ASP A 126 -11.50 15.27 -6.14
CA ASP A 126 -12.96 15.21 -6.17
C ASP A 126 -13.38 14.36 -7.38
N VAL A 127 -14.29 13.41 -7.13
CA VAL A 127 -14.74 12.47 -8.17
C VAL A 127 -15.77 13.13 -9.08
N ASP A 128 -16.54 14.09 -8.57
CA ASP A 128 -17.63 14.72 -9.30
C ASP A 128 -17.13 15.82 -10.24
N SER A 129 -16.33 16.77 -9.74
CA SER A 129 -15.70 17.82 -10.58
C SER A 129 -14.49 17.32 -11.36
N GLY A 130 -13.77 16.32 -10.83
CA GLY A 130 -12.50 15.87 -11.36
C GLY A 130 -11.28 16.69 -10.90
N ASP A 131 -11.49 17.70 -10.04
CA ASP A 131 -10.42 18.56 -9.53
C ASP A 131 -9.49 17.81 -8.56
N TYR A 132 -8.20 18.12 -8.64
CA TYR A 132 -7.16 17.43 -7.88
C TYR A 132 -6.74 18.23 -6.65
N LEU A 133 -6.76 17.59 -5.49
CA LEU A 133 -6.05 18.07 -4.30
C LEU A 133 -4.54 17.86 -4.47
N TYR A 134 -4.16 16.65 -4.91
CA TYR A 134 -2.80 16.36 -5.36
C TYR A 134 -2.78 15.20 -6.36
N ALA A 135 -1.76 15.18 -7.21
CA ALA A 135 -1.45 14.06 -8.09
C ALA A 135 0.06 13.89 -8.20
N ALA A 136 0.54 12.70 -7.86
CA ALA A 136 1.95 12.33 -7.93
C ALA A 136 2.12 11.05 -8.76
N MET A 137 3.20 10.99 -9.53
CA MET A 137 3.58 9.82 -10.31
C MET A 137 4.81 9.17 -9.68
N VAL A 138 4.67 7.89 -9.35
CA VAL A 138 5.74 7.07 -8.78
C VAL A 138 6.40 6.29 -9.91
N TRP A 139 7.61 6.72 -10.24
CA TRP A 139 8.52 6.03 -11.14
C TRP A 139 9.43 5.11 -10.34
N HIS A 140 9.78 3.98 -10.96
CA HIS A 140 10.66 2.98 -10.36
C HIS A 140 11.67 2.49 -11.39
N GLU A 141 12.89 2.16 -10.98
CA GLU A 141 13.96 1.72 -11.91
C GLU A 141 13.54 0.53 -12.77
N ARG A 142 12.77 -0.41 -12.19
CA ARG A 142 12.18 -1.55 -12.92
C ARG A 142 11.25 -1.15 -14.08
N LEU A 143 10.70 0.06 -14.08
CA LEU A 143 9.92 0.61 -15.21
C LEU A 143 10.83 1.26 -16.26
N LEU A 144 11.87 1.96 -15.81
CA LEU A 144 12.77 2.72 -16.66
C LEU A 144 13.80 1.84 -17.37
N TYR A 145 14.25 0.76 -16.71
CA TYR A 145 15.33 -0.13 -17.17
C TYR A 145 14.90 -1.61 -17.15
N PRO A 146 13.83 -1.99 -17.85
CA PRO A 146 13.24 -3.34 -17.76
C PRO A 146 14.23 -4.44 -18.14
N ASP A 147 15.07 -4.21 -19.16
CA ASP A 147 16.03 -5.20 -19.67
C ASP A 147 17.15 -5.50 -18.68
N GLU A 148 17.69 -4.47 -18.02
CA GLU A 148 18.74 -4.63 -17.01
C GLU A 148 18.23 -5.44 -15.80
N HIS A 149 17.01 -5.13 -15.35
CA HIS A 149 16.40 -5.86 -14.25
C HIS A 149 16.01 -7.29 -14.65
N ALA A 150 15.59 -7.52 -15.89
CA ALA A 150 15.35 -8.87 -16.40
C ALA A 150 16.64 -9.70 -16.46
N ALA A 151 17.75 -9.10 -16.91
CA ALA A 151 19.06 -9.74 -16.93
C ALA A 151 19.54 -10.08 -15.51
N LYS A 152 19.49 -9.12 -14.58
CA LYS A 152 19.84 -9.33 -13.15
C LYS A 152 18.97 -10.42 -12.53
N ALA A 153 17.66 -10.45 -12.79
CA ALA A 153 16.77 -11.48 -12.28
C ALA A 153 17.07 -12.87 -12.85
N LYS A 154 17.43 -12.97 -14.14
CA LYS A 154 17.84 -14.22 -14.79
C LYS A 154 19.14 -14.76 -14.19
N GLU A 155 20.12 -13.89 -13.95
CA GLU A 155 21.39 -14.23 -13.31
C GLU A 155 21.18 -14.74 -11.88
N LEU A 156 20.37 -14.02 -11.08
CA LEU A 156 20.04 -14.40 -9.71
C LEU A 156 19.31 -15.75 -9.63
N ARG A 157 18.42 -16.04 -10.59
CA ARG A 157 17.76 -17.36 -10.69
C ARG A 157 18.77 -18.46 -11.01
N ARG A 158 19.67 -18.21 -11.96
CA ARG A 158 20.70 -19.18 -12.36
C ARG A 158 21.64 -19.51 -11.20
N SER A 159 22.06 -18.50 -10.42
CA SER A 159 22.90 -18.70 -9.24
C SER A 159 22.17 -19.45 -8.12
N LYS A 160 20.90 -19.14 -7.85
CA LYS A 160 20.09 -19.89 -6.87
C LYS A 160 19.89 -21.35 -7.27
N SER A 161 19.57 -21.62 -8.54
CA SER A 161 19.44 -22.98 -9.06
C SER A 161 20.76 -23.76 -8.99
N ALA A 162 21.88 -23.12 -9.33
CA ALA A 162 23.20 -23.74 -9.21
C ALA A 162 23.54 -24.08 -7.74
N SER A 163 23.28 -23.16 -6.80
CA SER A 163 23.47 -23.38 -5.37
C SER A 163 22.58 -24.50 -4.81
N ALA A 164 21.31 -24.56 -5.25
CA ALA A 164 20.40 -25.64 -4.86
C ALA A 164 20.87 -27.00 -5.39
N MET A 165 21.28 -27.08 -6.65
CA MET A 165 21.82 -28.31 -7.24
C MET A 165 23.12 -28.75 -6.55
N ALA A 166 24.01 -27.81 -6.20
CA ALA A 166 25.22 -28.11 -5.44
C ALA A 166 24.89 -28.62 -4.01
N ALA A 167 23.86 -28.08 -3.36
CA ALA A 167 23.40 -28.56 -2.05
C ALA A 167 22.82 -29.99 -2.12
N VAL A 168 22.03 -30.29 -3.15
CA VAL A 168 21.51 -31.65 -3.41
C VAL A 168 22.64 -32.62 -3.73
N GLY A 169 23.59 -32.22 -4.58
CA GLY A 169 24.77 -33.03 -4.93
C GLY A 169 25.63 -33.37 -3.72
N ARG A 170 25.85 -32.42 -2.81
CA ARG A 170 26.55 -32.66 -1.53
C ARG A 170 25.77 -33.58 -0.58
N SER A 171 24.44 -33.48 -0.56
CA SER A 171 23.59 -34.36 0.23
C SER A 171 23.63 -35.81 -0.28
N LEU A 172 23.60 -36.01 -1.60
CA LEU A 172 23.72 -37.32 -2.23
C LEU A 172 25.12 -37.91 -2.08
N SER A 173 26.19 -37.11 -2.24
CA SER A 173 27.56 -37.59 -2.03
C SER A 173 27.84 -37.95 -0.56
N GLY A 174 27.28 -37.18 0.38
CA GLY A 174 27.32 -37.49 1.81
C GLY A 174 26.57 -38.77 2.18
N SER A 175 25.41 -39.00 1.56
CA SER A 175 24.62 -40.23 1.76
C SER A 175 25.31 -41.49 1.20
N ILE A 176 25.93 -41.38 0.02
CA ILE A 176 26.66 -42.49 -0.62
C ILE A 176 27.97 -42.78 0.13
N SER A 177 28.73 -41.75 0.55
CA SER A 177 29.96 -41.96 1.34
C SER A 177 29.65 -42.57 2.72
N GLY A 178 28.54 -42.20 3.34
CA GLY A 178 28.08 -42.81 4.60
C GLY A 178 27.74 -44.30 4.45
N ARG A 179 27.06 -44.68 3.35
CA ARG A 179 26.72 -46.08 3.06
C ARG A 179 27.92 -46.94 2.66
N LEU A 180 28.90 -46.39 1.93
CA LEU A 180 30.10 -47.13 1.54
C LEU A 180 31.06 -47.38 2.73
N ARG A 181 31.15 -46.43 3.67
CA ARG A 181 31.87 -46.64 4.94
C ARG A 181 31.17 -47.66 5.84
N SER A 182 29.83 -47.66 5.91
CA SER A 182 29.09 -48.68 6.68
C SER A 182 29.19 -50.09 6.08
N LEU A 183 29.55 -50.20 4.80
CA LEU A 183 29.77 -51.48 4.09
C LEU A 183 31.24 -51.90 4.03
N GLY A 184 32.18 -51.14 4.61
CA GLY A 184 33.59 -51.50 4.68
C GLY A 184 34.35 -51.46 3.34
N LEU A 185 33.80 -50.80 2.32
CA LEU A 185 34.34 -50.80 0.95
C LEU A 185 35.29 -49.63 0.63
N MET A 186 35.59 -48.75 1.60
CA MET A 186 36.60 -47.69 1.48
C MET A 186 37.36 -47.55 2.79
N GLN A 187 38.69 -47.73 2.75
CA GLN A 187 39.63 -47.32 3.81
C GLN A 187 40.04 -45.86 3.61
#